data_AF-A0A2R6XUK3-F1
#
_entry.id   AF-A0A2R6XUK3-F1
#
_cell.length_a   1.000
_cell.length_b   1.000
_cell.length_c   1.000
_cell.angle_alpha   90.00
_cell.angle_beta   90.00
_cell.angle_gamma   90.00
#
_symmetry.space_group_name_H-M   'P 1'
#
loop_
_entity.id
_entity.type
_entity.pdbx_description
1 polymer ?
#
loop_
_entity_poly.entity_id
_entity_poly.type
_entity_poly.pdbx_seq_one_letter_code
_entity_poly.pdbx_strand_id
1 'polypeptide(L)'
;MAERWSRAVVWVWVLMVMLVRCGEAYDSVLLEGFYLAPKQEIVERPFSLKMQSDCNLVLYANNVRPVWATDTMNQGEDCYFLLQADGDGVIWTGDGRALWRTNTAGMNNGPHFIKMQCDGNVVMYTAVGYPLWATDTNVSILSLADRQRAYNASHADDSSQASSFVPPRIRPRRR
;
A
#
# COMPACT_ATOMS: atom_id res chain seq x y z
N MET A 1 35.59 -30.73 5.82
CA MET A 1 35.79 -30.09 4.49
C MET A 1 34.76 -28.98 4.38
N ALA A 2 35.19 -27.72 4.39
CA ALA A 2 34.30 -26.56 4.32
C ALA A 2 34.51 -25.88 2.95
N GLU A 3 33.45 -25.84 2.14
CA GLU A 3 33.49 -25.30 0.78
C GLU A 3 33.64 -23.77 0.82
N ARG A 4 34.75 -23.29 0.26
CA ARG A 4 35.11 -21.87 0.20
C ARG A 4 34.53 -21.26 -1.07
N TRP A 5 33.31 -20.77 -1.01
CA TRP A 5 32.64 -20.13 -2.15
C TRP A 5 33.29 -18.79 -2.52
N SER A 6 33.44 -18.51 -3.83
CA SER A 6 34.03 -17.27 -4.36
C SER A 6 33.14 -16.07 -4.05
N ARG A 7 33.75 -14.93 -3.69
CA ARG A 7 33.06 -13.67 -3.34
C ARG A 7 32.07 -13.20 -4.42
N ALA A 8 32.31 -13.55 -5.69
CA ALA A 8 31.42 -13.23 -6.80
C ALA A 8 30.05 -13.94 -6.71
N VAL A 9 30.01 -15.19 -6.22
CA VAL A 9 28.77 -15.98 -6.10
C VAL A 9 27.87 -15.39 -5.01
N VAL A 10 28.45 -14.90 -3.92
CA VAL A 10 27.73 -14.21 -2.83
C VAL A 10 27.14 -12.89 -3.32
N TRP A 11 27.87 -12.10 -4.12
CA TRP A 11 27.35 -10.83 -4.66
C TRP A 11 26.25 -11.04 -5.70
N VAL A 12 26.33 -12.07 -6.56
CA VAL A 12 25.26 -12.40 -7.51
C VAL A 12 24.00 -12.87 -6.76
N TRP A 13 24.15 -13.63 -5.67
CA TRP A 13 23.04 -14.00 -4.79
C TRP A 13 22.42 -12.79 -4.08
N VAL A 14 23.24 -11.90 -3.52
CA VAL A 14 22.76 -10.67 -2.89
C VAL A 14 22.08 -9.74 -3.91
N LEU A 15 22.58 -9.66 -5.15
CA LEU A 15 21.98 -8.85 -6.21
C LEU A 15 20.64 -9.43 -6.71
N MET A 16 20.51 -10.76 -6.78
CA MET A 16 19.23 -11.43 -7.09
C MET A 16 18.19 -11.22 -5.97
N VAL A 17 18.61 -11.19 -4.70
CA VAL A 17 17.72 -10.93 -3.55
C VAL A 17 17.36 -9.44 -3.41
N MET A 18 18.22 -8.52 -3.91
CA MET A 18 17.95 -7.07 -3.93
C MET A 18 17.00 -6.63 -5.05
N LEU A 19 16.59 -7.54 -5.95
CA LEU A 19 15.51 -7.30 -6.91
C LEU A 19 14.16 -7.70 -6.29
N VAL A 20 13.79 -7.14 -5.14
CA VAL A 20 12.37 -7.11 -4.75
C VAL A 20 11.67 -6.10 -5.66
N ARG A 21 11.51 -6.47 -6.93
CA ARG A 21 10.47 -5.90 -7.76
C ARG A 21 9.17 -6.46 -7.20
N CYS A 22 8.23 -5.55 -6.90
CA CYS A 22 6.79 -5.79 -6.75
C CYS A 22 6.44 -7.26 -7.07
N GLY A 23 6.43 -8.11 -6.04
CA GLY A 23 6.24 -9.54 -6.22
C GLY A 23 4.80 -9.73 -6.65
N GLU A 24 4.56 -10.40 -7.78
CA GLU A 24 3.24 -10.62 -8.35
C GLU A 24 2.30 -11.32 -7.37
N ALA A 25 1.65 -10.55 -6.50
CA ALA A 25 0.49 -11.01 -5.76
C ALA A 25 -0.65 -11.06 -6.77
N TYR A 26 -1.12 -12.27 -7.08
CA TYR A 26 -2.30 -12.50 -7.92
C TYR A 26 -3.57 -11.80 -7.40
N ASP A 27 -3.55 -11.38 -6.13
CA ASP A 27 -4.63 -10.67 -5.45
C ASP A 27 -4.52 -9.13 -5.59
N SER A 28 -3.63 -8.59 -6.43
CA SER A 28 -3.43 -7.14 -6.59
C SER A 28 -4.34 -6.49 -7.64
N VAL A 29 -5.13 -7.28 -8.37
CA VAL A 29 -5.88 -6.83 -9.56
C VAL A 29 -7.35 -7.21 -9.46
N LEU A 30 -8.23 -6.24 -9.72
CA LEU A 30 -9.66 -6.44 -9.93
C LEU A 30 -9.97 -6.27 -11.42
N LEU A 31 -10.53 -7.31 -12.04
CA LEU A 31 -10.88 -7.32 -13.46
C LEU A 31 -12.30 -6.78 -13.69
N GLU A 32 -12.56 -6.33 -14.92
CA GLU A 32 -13.90 -6.00 -15.38
C GLU A 32 -14.92 -7.12 -15.07
N GLY A 33 -16.09 -6.74 -14.58
CA GLY A 33 -17.18 -7.64 -14.20
C GLY A 33 -17.01 -8.30 -12.83
N PHE A 34 -15.84 -8.18 -12.20
CA PHE A 34 -15.60 -8.65 -10.84
C PHE A 34 -15.85 -7.55 -9.81
N TYR A 35 -16.11 -7.98 -8.58
CA TYR A 35 -16.38 -7.08 -7.46
C TYR A 35 -15.65 -7.51 -6.20
N LEU A 36 -15.46 -6.55 -5.30
CA LEU A 36 -15.06 -6.77 -3.92
C LEU A 36 -16.32 -6.78 -3.04
N ALA A 37 -16.66 -7.97 -2.51
CA ALA A 37 -17.69 -8.13 -1.50
C ALA A 37 -17.21 -7.54 -0.15
N PRO A 38 -18.12 -7.39 0.84
CA PRO A 38 -17.72 -6.98 2.18
C PRO A 38 -16.56 -7.81 2.72
N LYS A 39 -15.57 -7.11 3.30
CA LYS A 39 -14.32 -7.63 3.87
C LYS A 39 -13.29 -8.15 2.85
N GLN A 40 -13.59 -8.19 1.56
CA GLN A 40 -12.61 -8.52 0.53
C GLN A 40 -11.73 -7.32 0.19
N GLU A 41 -10.52 -7.62 -0.27
CA GLU A 41 -9.52 -6.63 -0.63
C GLU A 41 -8.68 -7.12 -1.80
N ILE A 42 -8.13 -6.18 -2.58
CA ILE A 42 -6.95 -6.44 -3.40
C ILE A 42 -5.70 -5.95 -2.67
N VAL A 43 -4.59 -6.68 -2.78
CA VAL A 43 -3.39 -6.50 -1.94
C VAL A 43 -2.13 -6.45 -2.78
N GLU A 44 -1.31 -5.43 -2.55
CA GLU A 44 0.09 -5.36 -2.96
C GLU A 44 0.87 -4.82 -1.76
N ARG A 45 1.47 -5.73 -0.99
CA ARG A 45 2.01 -5.38 0.34
C ARG A 45 3.09 -4.28 0.21
N PRO A 46 3.08 -3.28 1.10
CA PRO A 46 2.30 -3.19 2.34
C PRO A 46 0.89 -2.58 2.21
N PHE A 47 0.37 -2.42 0.98
CA PHE A 47 -0.90 -1.74 0.73
C PHE A 47 -2.04 -2.73 0.43
N SER A 48 -3.26 -2.31 0.75
CA SER A 48 -4.47 -3.00 0.30
C SER A 48 -5.61 -2.03 0.05
N LEU A 49 -6.49 -2.36 -0.89
CA LEU A 49 -7.76 -1.68 -1.11
C LEU A 49 -8.89 -2.62 -0.69
N LYS A 50 -9.64 -2.23 0.33
CA LYS A 50 -10.60 -3.10 1.03
C LYS A 50 -12.00 -2.52 1.00
N MET A 51 -12.97 -3.35 0.59
CA MET A 51 -14.38 -3.05 0.77
C MET A 51 -14.78 -3.43 2.21
N GLN A 52 -15.07 -2.46 3.05
CA GLN A 52 -15.42 -2.69 4.45
C GLN A 52 -16.89 -3.07 4.63
N SER A 53 -17.23 -3.67 5.77
CA SER A 53 -18.61 -4.07 6.09
C SER A 53 -19.54 -2.90 6.40
N ASP A 54 -18.99 -1.72 6.69
CA ASP A 54 -19.74 -0.48 6.91
C ASP A 54 -19.95 0.29 5.60
N CYS A 55 -19.79 -0.36 4.43
CA CYS A 55 -19.94 0.24 3.12
C CYS A 55 -18.89 1.27 2.72
N ASN A 56 -17.75 1.34 3.40
CA ASN A 56 -16.62 2.18 3.00
C ASN A 56 -15.58 1.39 2.19
N LEU A 57 -15.18 1.89 1.02
CA LEU A 57 -14.01 1.38 0.30
C LEU A 57 -12.78 2.18 0.74
N VAL A 58 -11.77 1.49 1.29
CA VAL A 58 -10.63 2.12 1.96
C VAL A 58 -9.31 1.55 1.46
N LEU A 59 -8.36 2.44 1.13
CA LEU A 59 -6.97 2.10 0.87
C LEU A 59 -6.18 2.17 2.19
N TYR A 60 -5.54 1.06 2.54
CA TYR A 60 -4.69 0.91 3.70
C TYR A 60 -3.21 0.85 3.34
N ALA A 61 -2.38 1.44 4.20
CA ALA A 61 -0.94 1.21 4.26
C ALA A 61 -0.59 0.43 5.54
N ASN A 62 0.30 -0.55 5.41
CA ASN A 62 0.69 -1.49 6.47
C ASN A 62 -0.50 -2.19 7.14
N ASN A 63 -1.58 -2.43 6.39
CA ASN A 63 -2.84 -3.04 6.85
C ASN A 63 -3.57 -2.33 8.02
N VAL A 64 -3.12 -1.16 8.46
CA VAL A 64 -3.70 -0.48 9.64
C VAL A 64 -3.95 1.02 9.43
N ARG A 65 -3.17 1.68 8.58
CA ARG A 65 -3.28 3.12 8.37
C ARG A 65 -4.13 3.41 7.13
N PRO A 66 -5.33 3.99 7.24
CA PRO A 66 -6.07 4.46 6.07
C PRO A 66 -5.31 5.62 5.42
N VAL A 67 -5.19 5.60 4.10
CA VAL A 67 -4.53 6.67 3.33
C VAL A 67 -5.45 7.31 2.29
N TRP A 68 -6.53 6.62 1.92
CA TRP A 68 -7.61 7.12 1.09
C TRP A 68 -8.89 6.35 1.42
N ALA A 69 -10.05 6.99 1.29
CA ALA A 69 -11.35 6.37 1.48
C ALA A 69 -12.40 7.03 0.58
N THR A 70 -13.51 6.33 0.36
CA THR A 70 -14.69 6.85 -0.36
C THR A 70 -15.65 7.63 0.54
N ASP A 71 -15.45 7.56 1.86
CA ASP A 71 -16.25 8.23 2.88
C ASP A 71 -17.75 7.84 2.83
N THR A 72 -18.04 6.63 2.37
CA THR A 72 -19.40 6.06 2.25
C THR A 72 -19.82 5.23 3.47
N MET A 73 -19.09 5.36 4.57
CA MET A 73 -19.34 4.63 5.82
C MET A 73 -20.78 4.83 6.34
N ASN A 74 -21.44 3.74 6.68
CA ASN A 74 -22.82 3.66 7.20
C ASN A 74 -23.89 4.28 6.27
N GLN A 75 -23.63 4.38 4.97
CA GLN A 75 -24.60 4.90 4.01
C GLN A 75 -25.46 3.81 3.35
N GLY A 76 -25.29 2.54 3.73
CA GLY A 76 -26.04 1.39 3.22
C GLY A 76 -25.70 0.09 3.95
N GLU A 77 -26.20 -1.01 3.43
CA GLU A 77 -25.95 -2.38 3.91
C GLU A 77 -25.55 -3.29 2.75
N ASP A 78 -24.85 -4.39 3.05
CA ASP A 78 -24.39 -5.41 2.09
C ASP A 78 -23.68 -4.83 0.84
N CYS A 79 -22.90 -3.77 1.04
CA CYS A 79 -22.29 -3.05 -0.06
C CYS A 79 -21.12 -3.79 -0.69
N TYR A 80 -20.96 -3.62 -2.00
CA TYR A 80 -19.86 -4.18 -2.77
C TYR A 80 -19.33 -3.16 -3.77
N PHE A 81 -18.04 -3.25 -4.10
CA PHE A 81 -17.41 -2.43 -5.12
C PHE A 81 -17.26 -3.23 -6.41
N LEU A 82 -17.92 -2.80 -7.49
CA LEU A 82 -17.97 -3.48 -8.78
C LEU A 82 -17.21 -2.67 -9.84
N LEU A 83 -16.34 -3.33 -10.60
CA LEU A 83 -15.80 -2.77 -11.83
C LEU A 83 -16.72 -3.14 -13.01
N GLN A 84 -17.49 -2.18 -13.49
CA GLN A 84 -18.56 -2.37 -14.47
C GLN A 84 -18.02 -2.40 -15.90
N ALA A 85 -18.73 -3.10 -16.79
CA ALA A 85 -18.35 -3.24 -18.20
C ALA A 85 -18.33 -1.91 -18.98
N ASP A 86 -19.01 -0.87 -18.49
CA ASP A 86 -19.00 0.46 -19.10
C ASP A 86 -17.74 1.28 -18.75
N GLY A 87 -16.79 0.72 -17.99
CA GLY A 87 -15.56 1.38 -17.60
C GLY A 87 -15.63 2.11 -16.27
N ASP A 88 -16.72 1.98 -15.50
CA ASP A 88 -16.89 2.65 -14.22
C ASP A 88 -16.67 1.71 -13.01
N GLY A 89 -16.02 2.22 -11.98
CA GLY A 89 -15.90 1.54 -10.69
C GLY A 89 -16.94 2.11 -9.73
N VAL A 90 -17.88 1.30 -9.25
CA VAL A 90 -19.04 1.78 -8.47
C VAL A 90 -19.21 0.98 -7.17
N ILE A 91 -19.48 1.69 -6.07
CA ILE A 91 -19.98 1.07 -4.84
C ILE A 91 -21.50 1.00 -4.93
N TRP A 92 -22.02 -0.22 -4.88
CA TRP A 92 -23.44 -0.50 -4.80
C TRP A 92 -23.79 -0.99 -3.40
N THR A 93 -24.95 -0.58 -2.90
CA THR A 93 -25.60 -1.20 -1.75
C THR A 93 -26.33 -2.49 -2.16
N GLY A 94 -26.65 -3.34 -1.18
CA GLY A 94 -27.44 -4.55 -1.42
C GLY A 94 -28.84 -4.28 -1.99
N ASP A 95 -29.43 -3.12 -1.70
CA ASP A 95 -30.72 -2.66 -2.24
C ASP A 95 -30.60 -1.94 -3.61
N GLY A 96 -29.41 -1.91 -4.22
CA GLY A 96 -29.23 -1.47 -5.61
C GLY A 96 -29.07 0.05 -5.78
N ARG A 97 -28.61 0.77 -4.75
CA ARG A 97 -28.27 2.20 -4.83
C ARG A 97 -26.77 2.40 -4.98
N ALA A 98 -26.37 3.29 -5.87
CA ALA A 98 -24.98 3.70 -6.01
C ALA A 98 -24.60 4.69 -4.89
N LEU A 99 -23.52 4.42 -4.16
CA LEU A 99 -22.99 5.31 -3.12
C LEU A 99 -21.86 6.20 -3.66
N TRP A 100 -20.99 5.64 -4.49
CA TRP A 100 -19.81 6.31 -5.01
C TRP A 100 -19.42 5.72 -6.36
N ARG A 101 -18.77 6.51 -7.22
CA ARG A 101 -18.25 6.05 -8.51
C ARG A 101 -16.98 6.78 -8.95
N THR A 102 -16.15 6.13 -9.78
CA THR A 102 -14.94 6.71 -10.37
C THR A 102 -15.25 7.80 -11.41
N ASN A 103 -16.47 7.82 -11.94
CA ASN A 103 -16.93 8.71 -13.01
C ASN A 103 -16.18 8.49 -14.33
N THR A 104 -15.89 7.23 -14.65
CA THR A 104 -15.14 6.83 -15.86
C THR A 104 -16.00 6.11 -16.90
N ALA A 105 -17.31 6.02 -16.66
CA ALA A 105 -18.27 5.41 -17.58
C ALA A 105 -18.13 5.98 -19.01
N GLY A 106 -18.00 5.09 -19.99
CA GLY A 106 -17.87 5.42 -21.42
C GLY A 106 -16.51 6.00 -21.84
N MET A 107 -15.56 6.16 -20.91
CA MET A 107 -14.19 6.61 -21.27
C MET A 107 -13.36 5.50 -21.93
N ASN A 108 -13.78 4.25 -21.77
CA ASN A 108 -13.13 3.09 -22.37
C ASN A 108 -14.18 2.04 -22.74
N ASN A 109 -14.13 1.57 -23.99
CA ASN A 109 -15.06 0.54 -24.52
C ASN A 109 -14.41 -0.85 -24.61
N GLY A 110 -13.18 -1.00 -24.11
CA GLY A 110 -12.43 -2.28 -24.12
C GLY A 110 -12.17 -2.82 -22.72
N PRO A 111 -11.48 -3.97 -22.61
CA PRO A 111 -11.17 -4.55 -21.31
C PRO A 111 -10.36 -3.58 -20.45
N HIS A 112 -10.60 -3.63 -19.15
CA HIS A 112 -9.95 -2.77 -18.17
C HIS A 112 -9.86 -3.46 -16.81
N PHE A 113 -9.04 -2.91 -15.93
CA PHE A 113 -8.78 -3.47 -14.61
C PHE A 113 -8.38 -2.38 -13.63
N ILE A 114 -8.58 -2.64 -12.34
CA ILE A 114 -8.00 -1.85 -11.25
C ILE A 114 -6.83 -2.62 -10.66
N LYS A 115 -5.74 -1.92 -10.35
CA LYS A 115 -4.54 -2.50 -9.76
C LYS A 115 -4.11 -1.73 -8.52
N MET A 116 -3.87 -2.46 -7.43
CA MET A 116 -3.10 -1.98 -6.29
C MET A 116 -1.61 -2.04 -6.64
N GLN A 117 -0.93 -0.89 -6.58
CA GLN A 117 0.47 -0.75 -6.98
C GLN A 117 1.40 -0.75 -5.76
N CYS A 118 2.65 -1.16 -5.97
CA CYS A 118 3.66 -1.20 -4.92
C CYS A 118 4.10 0.18 -4.41
N ASP A 119 3.78 1.25 -5.15
CA ASP A 119 4.00 2.62 -4.72
C ASP A 119 2.86 3.17 -3.85
N GLY A 120 1.83 2.37 -3.57
CA GLY A 120 0.69 2.76 -2.75
C GLY A 120 -0.42 3.46 -3.49
N ASN A 121 -0.37 3.51 -4.83
CA ASN A 121 -1.47 4.01 -5.64
C ASN A 121 -2.42 2.89 -6.07
N VAL A 122 -3.71 3.19 -6.13
CA VAL A 122 -4.68 2.35 -6.83
C VAL A 122 -5.03 3.04 -8.13
N VAL A 123 -4.89 2.31 -9.23
CA VAL A 123 -5.11 2.86 -10.57
C VAL A 123 -6.01 1.94 -11.38
N MET A 124 -7.00 2.54 -12.04
CA MET A 124 -7.76 1.90 -13.09
C MET A 124 -7.05 2.10 -14.42
N TYR A 125 -6.86 1.02 -15.17
CA TYR A 125 -6.22 1.01 -16.47
C TYR A 125 -7.11 0.40 -17.54
N THR A 126 -6.97 0.92 -18.76
CA THR A 126 -7.32 0.16 -19.98
C THR A 126 -6.41 -1.07 -20.14
N ALA A 127 -6.81 -2.05 -20.94
CA ALA A 127 -6.03 -3.25 -21.24
C ALA A 127 -4.61 -2.97 -21.79
N VAL A 128 -4.43 -1.82 -22.46
CA VAL A 128 -3.14 -1.41 -23.04
C VAL A 128 -2.31 -0.53 -22.10
N GLY A 129 -2.77 -0.31 -20.86
CA GLY A 129 -2.02 0.39 -19.82
C GLY A 129 -2.23 1.91 -19.73
N TYR A 130 -3.20 2.49 -20.44
CA TYR A 130 -3.59 3.89 -20.21
C TYR A 130 -4.38 4.05 -18.90
N PRO A 131 -3.98 4.95 -18.00
CA PRO A 131 -4.71 5.20 -16.76
C PRO A 131 -6.02 5.95 -17.04
N LEU A 132 -7.11 5.49 -16.41
CA LEU A 132 -8.44 6.12 -16.48
C LEU A 132 -8.77 6.89 -15.20
N TRP A 133 -8.36 6.38 -14.04
CA TRP A 133 -8.59 6.97 -12.74
C TRP A 133 -7.52 6.51 -11.74
N ALA A 134 -7.20 7.32 -10.74
CA ALA A 134 -6.27 6.96 -9.67
C ALA A 134 -6.68 7.56 -8.31
N THR A 135 -6.20 6.97 -7.22
CA THR A 135 -6.33 7.53 -5.87
C THR A 135 -5.34 8.67 -5.59
N ASP A 136 -4.32 8.83 -6.43
CA ASP A 136 -3.21 9.79 -6.28
C ASP A 136 -2.48 9.65 -4.94
N THR A 137 -2.35 8.41 -4.45
CA THR A 137 -1.75 8.09 -3.15
C THR A 137 -0.30 7.61 -3.24
N ASN A 138 0.35 7.77 -4.40
CA ASN A 138 1.72 7.32 -4.62
C ASN A 138 2.64 7.88 -3.51
N VAL A 139 3.23 6.98 -2.74
CA VAL A 139 4.22 7.33 -1.74
C VAL A 139 5.54 7.51 -2.47
N SER A 140 5.87 8.75 -2.82
CA SER A 140 7.16 9.03 -3.43
C SER A 140 8.26 8.65 -2.45
N ILE A 141 9.30 7.94 -2.89
CA ILE A 141 10.53 7.71 -2.11
C ILE A 141 11.15 9.01 -1.61
N LEU A 142 10.90 10.13 -2.29
CA LEU A 142 11.25 11.48 -1.84
C LEU A 142 10.52 11.84 -0.53
N SER A 143 9.23 11.51 -0.39
CA SER A 143 8.45 11.78 0.82
C SER A 143 8.93 10.96 2.04
N LEU A 144 9.44 9.76 1.82
CA LEU A 144 10.01 8.93 2.89
C LEU A 144 11.41 9.40 3.28
N ALA A 145 12.23 9.79 2.30
CA ALA A 145 13.53 10.40 2.57
C ALA A 145 13.38 11.73 3.33
N ASP A 146 12.39 12.56 2.96
CA ASP A 146 12.13 13.83 3.65
C ASP A 146 11.51 13.63 5.02
N ARG A 147 10.60 12.64 5.21
CA ARG A 147 10.14 12.25 6.55
C ARG A 147 11.26 11.69 7.42
N GLN A 148 12.15 10.87 6.86
CA GLN A 148 13.29 10.33 7.60
C GLN A 148 14.29 11.44 7.96
N ARG A 149 14.51 12.42 7.08
CA ARG A 149 15.30 13.62 7.38
C ARG A 149 14.65 14.46 8.47
N ALA A 150 13.34 14.69 8.42
CA ALA A 150 12.61 15.43 9.45
C ALA A 150 12.64 14.70 10.81
N TYR A 151 12.47 13.38 10.81
CA TYR A 151 12.60 12.54 12.01
C TYR A 151 14.02 12.57 12.58
N ASN A 152 15.04 12.45 11.73
CA ASN A 152 16.43 12.52 12.17
C ASN A 152 16.79 13.92 12.69
N ALA A 153 16.25 14.98 12.09
CA ALA A 153 16.45 16.36 12.54
C ALA A 153 15.79 16.61 13.90
N SER A 154 14.59 16.07 14.15
CA SER A 154 13.90 16.22 15.44
C SER A 154 14.57 15.43 16.58
N HIS A 155 15.38 14.42 16.27
CA HIS A 155 16.11 13.61 17.26
C HIS A 155 17.60 13.97 17.36
N ALA A 156 18.13 14.79 16.46
CA ALA A 156 19.52 15.24 16.52
C ALA A 156 19.78 16.17 17.72
N ASP A 157 18.78 16.94 18.15
CA ASP A 157 18.91 17.87 19.29
C ASP A 157 19.01 17.15 20.65
N ASP A 158 18.42 15.95 20.78
CA ASP A 158 18.43 15.15 22.01
C ASP A 158 19.77 14.44 22.25
N SER A 159 20.54 14.20 21.19
CA SER A 159 21.87 13.60 21.28
C SER A 159 22.96 14.53 21.85
N SER A 160 22.67 15.84 21.94
CA SER A 160 23.59 16.84 22.49
C SER A 160 23.66 16.84 24.03
N GLN A 161 22.73 16.17 24.73
CA GLN A 161 22.71 16.09 26.20
C GLN A 161 23.27 14.79 26.80
N ALA A 162 23.69 13.82 25.97
CA ALA A 162 24.20 12.52 26.46
C ALA A 162 25.70 12.51 26.85
N SER A 163 26.34 13.66 27.05
CA SER A 163 27.80 13.76 27.26
C SER A 163 28.25 13.89 28.73
N SER A 164 27.37 13.92 29.74
CA SER A 164 27.81 14.17 31.13
C SER A 164 27.64 13.00 32.11
N PHE A 165 27.33 11.79 31.66
CA PHE A 165 27.25 10.64 32.57
C PHE A 165 28.65 10.05 32.84
N VAL A 166 29.30 10.52 33.90
CA VAL A 166 30.48 9.88 34.48
C VAL A 166 30.01 8.71 35.36
N PRO A 167 30.26 7.44 35.00
CA PRO A 167 29.87 6.32 35.85
C PRO A 167 30.69 6.32 37.16
N PRO A 168 30.08 5.98 38.31
CA PRO A 168 30.81 5.93 39.58
C PRO A 168 31.85 4.80 39.59
N ARG A 169 33.08 5.12 40.01
CA ARG A 169 34.16 4.13 40.23
C ARG A 169 33.76 3.19 41.38
N ILE A 170 33.51 1.92 41.04
CA ILE A 170 33.41 0.83 42.01
C ILE A 170 34.79 0.60 42.63
N ARG A 171 34.95 0.86 43.93
CA ARG A 171 36.15 0.43 44.67
C ARG A 171 36.00 -1.05 45.06
N PRO A 172 37.05 -1.87 44.95
CA PRO A 172 36.99 -3.25 45.42
C PRO A 172 36.89 -3.27 46.96
N ARG A 173 35.91 -4.01 47.49
CA ARG A 173 35.83 -4.35 48.92
C ARG A 173 37.06 -5.19 49.28
N ARG A 174 37.82 -4.74 50.28
CA ARG A 174 38.84 -5.57 50.95
C ARG A 174 38.15 -6.41 52.02
N ARG A 175 38.34 -7.73 51.86
CA ARG A 175 38.06 -8.87 52.75
C ARG A 175 36.61 -9.10 53.17
#